data_AF-A0A453RD82-F1
#
_entry.id   AF-A0A453RD82-F1
#
_cell.length_a   1.000
_cell.length_b   1.000
_cell.length_c   1.000
_cell.angle_alpha   90.00
_cell.angle_beta   90.00
_cell.angle_gamma   90.00
#
_symmetry.space_group_name_H-M   'P 1'
#
loop_
_entity.id
_entity.type
_entity.pdbx_description
1 polymer ?
#
loop_
_entity_poly.entity_id
_entity_poly.type
_entity_poly.pdbx_seq_one_letter_code
_entity_poly.pdbx_strand_id
1 'polypeptide(L)'
;MAGDPILLTTNPGRYKAFFYCNSVAFVASLVAIILVQNKLLLKTHVLEAAMVLDLFGLIGAYAAGSCRDVSTSIYAMALAGGVLVYVVIHVVFFTLDHTDTITPQEIEMVEKRRKRLLLFAVLAATVTYQAGLTPPGGFRLHDDESGGFQAGDPVLLNNFPRRYTAYFYCNSVSFMLSIALIILLVNPHLYRPAIRSYALAICTAVGMFGLMGAYAAGSTQHLKTSIYIFALVVVVLFVIAGLDPPGGAWQHSSEWYDAGNPVMHDNRRPRYLAFFYSNSTSFVASIVVIIILLLEWKDKTKRSLTLRVLSTTIVLDLLALLVAYAAGSSRGWKTSVYVVALIIAVLAYIAIHVILAFLCSHPDDSSQHPENPPPIQEEANGGNQGNSFAS
;
A
#
# COMPACT_ATOMS: atom_id res chain seq x y z
N MET A 1 2.34 35.25 -27.76
CA MET A 1 3.46 35.53 -26.85
C MET A 1 3.97 34.20 -26.31
N ALA A 2 5.16 33.78 -26.72
CA ALA A 2 5.80 32.58 -26.15
C ALA A 2 6.46 32.99 -24.82
N GLY A 3 5.96 32.47 -23.70
CA GLY A 3 6.52 32.74 -22.37
C GLY A 3 5.50 33.06 -21.27
N ASP A 4 4.26 33.40 -21.62
CA ASP A 4 3.22 33.66 -20.61
C ASP A 4 2.79 32.36 -19.92
N PRO A 5 2.61 32.36 -18.58
CA PRO A 5 2.15 31.19 -17.87
C PRO A 5 0.77 30.75 -18.36
N ILE A 6 0.64 29.50 -18.80
CA ILE A 6 -0.62 28.94 -19.32
C ILE A 6 -1.76 29.03 -18.28
N LEU A 7 -1.45 28.90 -16.99
CA LEU A 7 -2.44 29.03 -15.92
C LEU A 7 -2.95 30.48 -15.77
N LEU A 8 -2.14 31.49 -16.10
CA LEU A 8 -2.55 32.89 -16.04
C LEU A 8 -3.56 33.22 -17.15
N THR A 9 -3.38 32.65 -18.34
CA THR A 9 -4.26 32.89 -19.49
C THR A 9 -5.57 32.08 -19.40
N THR A 10 -5.52 30.87 -18.83
CA THR A 10 -6.71 30.01 -18.67
C THR A 10 -7.50 30.28 -17.39
N ASN A 11 -6.83 30.53 -16.26
CA ASN A 11 -7.49 30.80 -14.98
C ASN A 11 -6.69 31.78 -14.08
N PRO A 12 -6.88 33.09 -14.27
CA PRO A 12 -6.08 34.11 -13.59
C PRO A 12 -6.27 34.14 -12.07
N GLY A 13 -7.46 33.76 -11.57
CA GLY A 13 -7.73 33.68 -10.13
C GLY A 13 -6.90 32.61 -9.45
N ARG A 14 -6.78 31.43 -10.07
CA ARG A 14 -6.00 30.31 -9.55
C ARG A 14 -4.50 30.57 -9.65
N TYR A 15 -4.04 31.19 -10.74
CA TYR A 15 -2.66 31.64 -10.84
C TYR A 15 -2.31 32.61 -9.71
N LYS A 16 -3.16 33.61 -9.41
CA LYS A 16 -2.95 34.53 -8.30
C LYS A 16 -2.89 33.80 -6.95
N ALA A 17 -3.83 32.90 -6.68
CA ALA A 17 -3.83 32.10 -5.45
C ALA A 17 -2.55 31.27 -5.31
N PHE A 18 -2.15 30.55 -6.37
CA PHE A 18 -0.90 29.80 -6.42
C PHE A 18 0.31 30.70 -6.14
N PHE A 19 0.41 31.84 -6.83
CA PHE A 19 1.51 32.78 -6.70
C PHE A 19 1.62 33.33 -5.28
N TYR A 20 0.54 33.89 -4.73
CA TYR A 20 0.56 34.48 -3.39
C TYR A 20 0.83 33.44 -2.30
N CYS A 21 0.20 32.27 -2.35
CA CYS A 21 0.44 31.20 -1.38
C CYS A 21 1.90 30.72 -1.41
N ASN A 22 2.46 30.52 -2.61
CA ASN A 22 3.84 30.10 -2.77
C ASN A 22 4.84 31.18 -2.34
N SER A 23 4.54 32.47 -2.59
CA SER A 23 5.34 33.60 -2.11
C SER A 23 5.31 33.72 -0.58
N VAL A 24 4.15 33.52 0.05
CA VAL A 24 4.02 33.51 1.51
C VAL A 24 4.84 32.38 2.11
N ALA A 25 4.78 31.18 1.54
CA ALA A 25 5.64 30.06 1.96
C ALA A 25 7.12 30.41 1.86
N PHE A 26 7.58 30.91 0.70
CA PHE A 26 8.97 31.30 0.53
C PHE A 26 9.45 32.34 1.56
N VAL A 27 8.67 33.39 1.81
CA VAL A 27 9.00 34.43 2.80
C VAL A 27 8.98 33.84 4.22
N ALA A 28 7.98 33.04 4.57
CA ALA A 28 7.87 32.39 5.87
C ALA A 28 9.05 31.43 6.13
N SER A 29 9.47 30.66 5.12
CA SER A 29 10.66 29.82 5.13
C SER A 29 11.94 30.64 5.38
N LEU A 30 12.11 31.79 4.72
CA LEU A 30 13.26 32.67 4.95
C LEU A 30 13.27 33.22 6.38
N VAL A 31 12.11 33.67 6.87
CA VAL A 31 11.94 34.12 8.25
C VAL A 31 12.26 33.00 9.23
N ALA A 32 11.77 31.78 9.01
CA ALA A 32 12.07 30.62 9.86
C ALA A 32 13.57 30.32 9.90
N ILE A 33 14.27 30.36 8.75
CA ILE A 33 15.74 30.17 8.68
C ILE A 33 16.47 31.24 9.51
N ILE A 34 16.08 32.51 9.39
CA ILE A 34 16.68 33.61 10.17
C ILE A 34 16.40 33.43 11.66
N LEU A 35 15.18 33.04 12.04
CA LEU A 35 14.79 32.79 13.43
C LEU A 35 15.55 31.62 14.05
N VAL A 36 15.79 30.55 13.29
CA VAL A 36 16.59 29.38 13.75
C VAL A 36 18.04 29.77 14.07
N GLN A 37 18.60 30.77 13.39
CA GLN A 37 19.96 31.24 13.68
C GLN A 37 20.04 32.05 14.99
N ASN A 38 18.91 32.53 15.52
CA ASN A 38 18.87 33.35 16.73
C ASN A 38 18.39 32.56 17.96
N LYS A 39 19.31 32.26 18.89
CA LYS A 39 19.03 31.48 20.10
C LYS A 39 17.93 32.09 21.00
N LEU A 40 17.72 33.41 20.97
CA LEU A 40 16.68 34.07 21.77
C LEU A 40 15.28 33.85 21.19
N LEU A 41 15.14 33.87 19.86
CA LEU A 41 13.84 33.72 19.19
C LEU A 41 13.43 32.27 18.97
N LEU A 42 14.39 31.35 19.05
CA LEU A 42 14.18 29.90 19.05
C LEU A 42 13.33 29.41 20.24
N LYS A 43 13.32 30.16 21.36
CA LYS A 43 12.49 29.85 22.53
C LYS A 43 11.04 30.33 22.41
N THR A 44 10.73 31.15 21.41
CA THR A 44 9.40 31.76 21.25
C THR A 44 8.55 30.99 20.25
N HIS A 45 7.23 30.98 20.42
CA HIS A 45 6.26 30.39 19.46
C HIS A 45 6.28 31.04 18.06
N VAL A 46 7.10 32.08 17.84
CA VAL A 46 7.24 32.77 16.56
C VAL A 46 7.82 31.86 15.49
N LEU A 47 8.82 31.02 15.82
CA LEU A 47 9.38 30.06 14.86
C LEU A 47 8.34 29.02 14.46
N GLU A 48 7.59 28.50 15.43
CA GLU A 48 6.51 27.54 15.20
C GLU A 48 5.41 28.15 14.31
N ALA A 49 4.97 29.38 14.62
CA ALA A 49 3.99 30.10 13.82
C ALA A 49 4.47 30.35 12.38
N ALA A 50 5.76 30.69 12.19
CA ALA A 50 6.35 30.86 10.87
C ALA A 50 6.38 29.54 10.07
N MET A 51 6.73 28.42 10.70
CA MET A 51 6.71 27.10 10.07
C MET A 51 5.30 26.63 9.73
N VAL A 52 4.32 26.89 10.60
CA VAL A 52 2.91 26.58 10.32
C VAL A 52 2.38 27.42 9.17
N LEU A 53 2.69 28.71 9.14
CA LEU A 53 2.32 29.62 8.06
C LEU A 53 2.93 29.18 6.71
N ASP A 54 4.19 28.74 6.71
CA ASP A 54 4.85 28.16 5.55
C ASP A 54 4.09 26.95 5.00
N LEU A 55 3.73 26.01 5.87
CA LEU A 55 2.99 24.81 5.49
C LEU A 55 1.59 25.12 4.95
N PHE A 56 0.88 26.11 5.50
CA PHE A 56 -0.39 26.58 4.94
C PHE A 56 -0.21 27.22 3.56
N GLY A 57 0.86 28.00 3.36
CA GLY A 57 1.23 28.55 2.06
C GLY A 57 1.47 27.44 1.03
N LEU A 58 2.21 26.39 1.41
CA LEU A 58 2.45 25.24 0.54
C LEU A 58 1.19 24.45 0.21
N ILE A 59 0.28 24.24 1.17
CA ILE A 59 -1.02 23.58 0.93
C ILE A 59 -1.85 24.40 -0.07
N GLY A 60 -1.95 25.72 0.13
CA GLY A 60 -2.70 26.61 -0.75
C GLY A 60 -2.12 26.65 -2.16
N ALA A 61 -0.80 26.72 -2.29
CA ALA A 61 -0.12 26.64 -3.57
C ALA A 61 -0.35 25.29 -4.24
N TYR A 62 -0.22 24.18 -3.51
CA TYR A 62 -0.47 22.84 -4.03
C TYR A 62 -1.90 22.72 -4.58
N ALA A 63 -2.91 23.11 -3.81
CA ALA A 63 -4.31 23.00 -4.23
C ALA A 63 -4.65 23.92 -5.40
N ALA A 64 -4.08 25.13 -5.43
CA ALA A 64 -4.28 26.07 -6.53
C ALA A 64 -3.54 25.65 -7.81
N GLY A 65 -2.39 25.00 -7.69
CA GLY A 65 -1.54 24.61 -8.83
C GLY A 65 -1.82 23.21 -9.40
N SER A 66 -2.19 22.24 -8.56
CA SER A 66 -2.36 20.84 -8.98
C SER A 66 -3.75 20.48 -9.51
N CYS A 67 -4.79 21.20 -9.08
CA CYS A 67 -6.17 20.88 -9.44
C CYS A 67 -6.53 21.40 -10.84
N ARG A 68 -7.65 20.97 -11.42
CA ARG A 68 -8.14 21.49 -12.72
C ARG A 68 -9.37 22.39 -12.56
N ASP A 69 -10.26 22.02 -11.65
CA ASP A 69 -11.53 22.70 -11.42
C ASP A 69 -11.60 23.25 -10.00
N VAL A 70 -12.39 24.32 -9.80
CA VAL A 70 -12.61 24.94 -8.49
C VAL A 70 -13.17 23.89 -7.51
N SER A 71 -14.06 23.01 -7.98
CA SER A 71 -14.62 21.92 -7.17
C SER A 71 -13.55 20.92 -6.71
N THR A 72 -12.66 20.48 -7.60
CA THR A 72 -11.58 19.53 -7.23
C THR A 72 -10.56 20.17 -6.29
N SER A 73 -10.29 21.48 -6.44
CA SER A 73 -9.47 22.25 -5.51
C SER A 73 -10.13 22.36 -4.12
N ILE A 74 -11.45 22.62 -4.06
CA ILE A 74 -12.21 22.63 -2.80
C ILE A 74 -12.18 21.24 -2.15
N TYR A 75 -12.40 20.17 -2.90
CA TYR A 75 -12.32 18.81 -2.35
C TYR A 75 -10.92 18.46 -1.85
N ALA A 76 -9.86 18.85 -2.56
CA ALA A 76 -8.47 18.65 -2.12
C ALA A 76 -8.17 19.43 -0.82
N MET A 77 -8.62 20.68 -0.72
CA MET A 77 -8.49 21.51 0.49
C MET A 77 -9.33 20.99 1.65
N ALA A 78 -10.55 20.52 1.39
CA ALA A 78 -11.43 19.94 2.40
C ALA A 78 -10.87 18.60 2.92
N LEU A 79 -10.32 17.77 2.04
CA LEU A 79 -9.61 16.54 2.40
C LEU A 79 -8.37 16.86 3.23
N ALA A 80 -7.58 17.86 2.83
CA ALA A 80 -6.40 18.34 3.57
C ALA A 80 -6.76 18.79 4.99
N GLY A 81 -7.78 19.66 5.10
CA GLY A 81 -8.27 20.14 6.39
C GLY A 81 -8.87 19.02 7.25
N GLY A 82 -9.65 18.12 6.65
CA GLY A 82 -10.26 16.99 7.34
C GLY A 82 -9.22 16.02 7.91
N VAL A 83 -8.22 15.64 7.12
CA VAL A 83 -7.11 14.78 7.58
C VAL A 83 -6.31 15.46 8.69
N LEU A 84 -5.98 16.75 8.53
CA LEU A 84 -5.26 17.51 9.54
C LEU A 84 -6.04 17.56 10.87
N VAL A 85 -7.33 17.92 10.82
CA VAL A 85 -8.20 18.03 11.98
C VAL A 85 -8.35 16.67 12.66
N TYR A 86 -8.61 15.60 11.91
CA TYR A 86 -8.72 14.24 12.45
C TYR A 86 -7.44 13.83 13.20
N VAL A 87 -6.28 14.02 12.56
CA VAL A 87 -4.98 13.65 13.13
C VAL A 87 -4.69 14.45 14.41
N VAL A 88 -4.96 15.75 14.41
CA VAL A 88 -4.77 16.61 15.59
C VAL A 88 -5.71 16.20 16.72
N ILE A 89 -7.00 16.00 16.45
CA ILE A 89 -7.98 15.57 17.46
C ILE A 89 -7.58 14.23 18.06
N HIS A 90 -7.21 13.25 17.24
CA HIS A 90 -6.82 11.92 17.72
C HIS A 90 -5.57 11.96 18.60
N VAL A 91 -4.59 12.81 18.27
CA VAL A 91 -3.39 13.01 19.09
C VAL A 91 -3.70 13.73 20.40
N VAL A 92 -4.56 14.75 20.38
CA VAL A 92 -4.96 15.51 21.58
C VAL A 92 -5.73 14.60 22.56
N PHE A 93 -6.68 13.80 22.07
CA PHE A 93 -7.40 12.84 22.91
C PHE A 93 -6.47 11.78 23.53
N PHE A 94 -5.51 11.26 22.76
CA PHE A 94 -4.51 10.33 23.27
C PHE A 94 -3.58 10.96 24.33
N THR A 95 -3.31 12.27 24.22
CA THR A 95 -2.46 13.02 25.16
C THR A 95 -3.10 13.13 26.55
N LEU A 96 -4.43 13.16 26.63
CA LEU A 96 -5.15 13.26 27.91
C LEU A 96 -5.12 11.96 28.74
N ASP A 97 -4.78 10.82 28.13
CA ASP A 97 -4.96 9.49 28.73
C ASP A 97 -3.66 8.85 29.26
N HIS A 98 -2.50 9.51 29.13
CA HIS A 98 -1.21 8.93 29.54
C HIS A 98 -0.31 9.95 30.25
N THR A 99 -0.23 9.84 31.58
CA THR A 99 0.79 10.53 32.40
C THR A 99 1.80 9.49 32.86
N ASP A 100 2.88 9.30 32.09
CA ASP A 100 3.97 8.41 32.50
C ASP A 100 5.22 9.18 32.89
N THR A 101 5.89 8.66 33.92
CA THR A 101 7.25 9.03 34.31
C THR A 101 8.24 8.52 33.25
N ILE A 102 8.84 9.44 32.49
CA ILE A 102 9.70 9.13 31.34
C ILE A 102 11.16 8.99 31.79
N THR A 103 11.85 7.93 31.36
CA THR A 103 13.28 7.77 31.60
C THR A 103 14.14 8.61 30.62
N PRO A 104 15.37 9.05 30.99
CA PRO A 104 16.23 9.82 30.09
C PRO A 104 16.56 9.12 28.77
N GLN A 105 16.70 7.79 28.79
CA GLN A 105 16.97 6.97 27.60
C GLN A 105 15.78 6.96 26.62
N GLU A 106 14.55 6.93 27.13
CA GLU A 106 13.33 7.00 26.31
C GLU A 106 13.20 8.35 25.59
N ILE A 107 13.61 9.44 26.23
CA ILE A 107 13.61 10.78 25.62
C ILE A 107 14.56 10.82 24.41
N GLU A 108 15.75 10.25 24.54
CA GLU A 108 16.73 10.22 23.46
C GLU A 108 16.25 9.39 22.26
N MET A 109 15.68 8.21 22.49
CA MET A 109 15.16 7.38 21.40
C MET A 109 13.96 8.05 20.68
N VAL A 110 13.09 8.75 21.42
CA VAL A 110 11.95 9.47 20.85
C VAL A 110 12.44 10.63 19.99
N GLU A 111 13.46 11.37 20.43
CA GLU A 111 14.07 12.45 19.67
C GLU A 111 14.77 11.94 18.40
N LYS A 112 15.48 10.80 18.47
CA LYS A 112 16.09 10.17 17.30
C LYS A 112 15.02 9.70 16.30
N ARG A 113 13.92 9.13 16.78
CA ARG A 113 12.78 8.70 15.95
C ARG A 113 12.09 9.89 15.29
N ARG A 114 11.86 10.97 16.04
CA ARG A 114 11.31 12.24 15.56
C ARG A 114 12.11 12.77 14.37
N LYS A 115 13.44 12.89 14.51
CA LYS A 115 14.33 13.41 13.45
C LYS A 115 14.25 12.58 12.16
N ARG A 116 14.23 11.24 12.27
CA ARG A 116 14.07 10.35 11.12
C ARG A 116 12.71 10.52 10.44
N LEU A 117 11.64 10.51 11.22
CA LEU A 117 10.28 10.63 10.69
C LEU A 117 10.05 12.00 10.04
N LEU A 118 10.61 13.06 10.61
CA LEU A 118 10.54 14.40 10.03
C LEU A 118 11.28 14.45 8.69
N LEU A 119 12.46 13.82 8.58
CA LEU A 119 13.20 13.74 7.32
C LEU A 119 12.39 13.01 6.24
N PHE A 120 11.78 11.86 6.56
CA PHE A 120 10.92 11.13 5.63
C PHE A 120 9.68 11.93 5.23
N ALA A 121 9.03 12.61 6.18
CA ALA A 121 7.86 13.42 5.92
C ALA A 121 8.19 14.62 5.01
N VAL A 122 9.30 15.32 5.25
CA VAL A 122 9.78 16.41 4.38
C VAL A 122 10.10 15.90 2.98
N LEU A 123 10.78 14.75 2.87
CA LEU A 123 11.06 14.14 1.57
C LEU A 123 9.78 13.78 0.82
N ALA A 124 8.82 13.12 1.49
CA ALA A 124 7.55 12.75 0.89
C ALA A 124 6.74 13.99 0.47
N ALA A 125 6.69 15.03 1.31
CA ALA A 125 6.04 16.30 0.99
C ALA A 125 6.66 16.98 -0.24
N THR A 126 7.98 17.03 -0.33
CA THR A 126 8.66 17.67 -1.49
C THR A 126 8.43 16.90 -2.78
N VAL A 127 8.54 15.57 -2.76
CA VAL A 127 8.29 14.72 -3.94
C VAL A 127 6.83 14.86 -4.41
N THR A 128 5.87 14.77 -3.49
CA THR A 128 4.44 14.83 -3.84
C THR A 128 4.01 16.23 -4.28
N TYR A 129 4.61 17.30 -3.72
CA TYR A 129 4.39 18.67 -4.17
C TYR A 129 4.84 18.86 -5.62
N GLN A 130 6.07 18.46 -5.94
CA GLN A 130 6.60 18.56 -7.31
C GLN A 130 5.79 17.72 -8.29
N ALA A 131 5.47 16.48 -7.92
CA ALA A 131 4.66 15.59 -8.73
C ALA A 131 3.25 16.19 -8.98
N GLY A 132 2.63 16.83 -7.98
CA GLY A 132 1.32 17.45 -8.15
C GLY A 132 1.32 18.66 -9.10
N LEU A 133 2.39 19.45 -9.11
CA LEU A 133 2.54 20.59 -10.03
C LEU A 133 3.03 20.18 -11.43
N THR A 134 3.66 19.01 -11.54
CA THR A 134 4.17 18.47 -12.81
C THR A 134 3.67 17.03 -12.97
N PRO A 135 2.40 16.85 -13.37
CA PRO A 135 1.83 15.53 -13.50
C PRO A 135 2.57 14.73 -14.58
N PRO A 136 2.62 13.39 -14.43
CA PRO A 136 3.22 12.50 -15.41
C PRO A 136 2.62 12.73 -16.80
N GLY A 137 3.50 12.83 -17.80
CA GLY A 137 3.12 13.19 -19.18
C GLY A 137 3.00 14.69 -19.43
N GLY A 138 3.12 15.53 -18.40
CA GLY A 138 3.11 16.99 -18.52
C GLY A 138 1.74 17.57 -18.90
N PHE A 139 1.77 18.82 -19.36
CA PHE A 139 0.59 19.57 -19.80
C PHE A 139 0.61 19.79 -21.31
N ARG A 140 -0.57 19.90 -21.91
CA ARG A 140 -0.69 20.30 -23.31
C ARG A 140 -0.39 21.78 -23.50
N LEU A 141 0.23 22.11 -24.64
CA LEU A 141 0.71 23.45 -24.95
C LEU A 141 -0.19 24.23 -25.92
N HIS A 142 -1.10 23.55 -26.64
CA HIS A 142 -1.94 24.16 -27.67
C HIS A 142 -3.40 23.75 -27.49
N ASP A 143 -4.30 24.71 -27.75
CA ASP A 143 -5.74 24.49 -27.85
C ASP A 143 -6.04 23.74 -29.15
N ASP A 144 -7.03 22.85 -29.12
CA ASP A 144 -7.50 22.16 -30.32
C ASP A 144 -9.01 22.43 -30.47
N GLU A 145 -9.36 23.28 -31.45
CA GLU A 145 -10.72 23.75 -31.70
C GLU A 145 -11.69 22.61 -32.07
N SER A 146 -11.18 21.46 -32.53
CA SER A 146 -12.00 20.34 -33.00
C SER A 146 -12.27 19.26 -31.94
N GLY A 147 -11.50 19.24 -30.84
CA GLY A 147 -11.48 18.14 -29.87
C GLY A 147 -11.92 18.51 -28.45
N GLY A 148 -12.27 19.78 -28.19
CA GLY A 148 -12.62 20.26 -26.84
C GLY A 148 -11.42 20.31 -25.88
N PHE A 149 -10.19 20.34 -26.41
CA PHE A 149 -8.97 20.30 -25.62
C PHE A 149 -8.44 21.70 -25.36
N GLN A 150 -8.05 21.98 -24.11
CA GLN A 150 -7.50 23.27 -23.70
C GLN A 150 -6.04 23.15 -23.27
N ALA A 151 -5.24 24.18 -23.60
CA ALA A 151 -3.86 24.31 -23.14
C ALA A 151 -3.83 24.31 -21.60
N GLY A 152 -2.88 23.59 -21.02
CA GLY A 152 -2.79 23.38 -19.58
C GLY A 152 -3.51 22.13 -19.06
N ASP A 153 -4.18 21.36 -19.92
CA ASP A 153 -4.72 20.06 -19.51
C ASP A 153 -3.61 19.01 -19.32
N PRO A 154 -3.63 18.22 -18.22
CA PRO A 154 -2.70 17.12 -18.01
C PRO A 154 -2.86 16.05 -19.11
N VAL A 155 -1.77 15.68 -19.76
CA VAL A 155 -1.79 14.71 -20.86
C VAL A 155 -2.31 13.34 -20.39
N LEU A 156 -2.01 12.94 -19.15
CA LEU A 156 -2.46 11.66 -18.59
C LEU A 156 -3.98 11.64 -18.32
N LEU A 157 -4.58 12.77 -17.94
CA LEU A 157 -6.01 12.86 -17.64
C LEU A 157 -6.86 12.50 -18.86
N ASN A 158 -6.51 13.04 -20.02
CA ASN A 158 -7.33 12.91 -21.21
C ASN A 158 -7.22 11.50 -21.82
N ASN A 159 -6.04 10.90 -21.79
CA ASN A 159 -5.83 9.56 -22.35
C ASN A 159 -6.29 8.44 -21.39
N PHE A 160 -6.09 8.62 -20.08
CA PHE A 160 -6.34 7.59 -19.07
C PHE A 160 -6.94 8.19 -17.78
N PRO A 161 -8.20 8.64 -17.81
CA PRO A 161 -8.81 9.39 -16.71
C PRO A 161 -8.78 8.63 -15.37
N ARG A 162 -9.09 7.32 -15.37
CA ARG A 162 -9.05 6.50 -14.15
C ARG A 162 -7.67 6.46 -13.49
N ARG A 163 -6.60 6.46 -14.29
CA ARG A 163 -5.23 6.43 -13.77
C ARG A 163 -4.80 7.79 -13.26
N TYR A 164 -5.14 8.85 -13.99
CA TYR A 164 -4.90 10.20 -13.51
C TYR A 164 -5.64 10.45 -12.20
N THR A 165 -6.90 10.03 -12.08
CA THR A 165 -7.66 10.13 -10.83
C THR A 165 -6.97 9.37 -9.68
N ALA A 166 -6.55 8.12 -9.91
CA ALA A 166 -5.82 7.35 -8.90
C ALA A 166 -4.49 8.04 -8.52
N TYR A 167 -3.72 8.47 -9.51
CA TYR A 167 -2.49 9.23 -9.32
C TYR A 167 -2.71 10.48 -8.47
N PHE A 168 -3.67 11.31 -8.86
CA PHE A 168 -3.95 12.60 -8.25
C PHE A 168 -4.38 12.45 -6.79
N TYR A 169 -5.33 11.55 -6.50
CA TYR A 169 -5.79 11.33 -5.13
C TYR A 169 -4.73 10.68 -4.24
N CYS A 170 -4.05 9.65 -4.73
CA CYS A 170 -2.97 9.00 -3.99
C CYS A 170 -1.84 10.00 -3.67
N ASN A 171 -1.44 10.82 -4.65
CA ASN A 171 -0.41 11.85 -4.47
C ASN A 171 -0.86 12.94 -3.47
N SER A 172 -2.11 13.40 -3.59
CA SER A 172 -2.67 14.42 -2.70
C SER A 172 -2.78 13.93 -1.26
N VAL A 173 -3.29 12.72 -1.04
CA VAL A 173 -3.39 12.12 0.30
C VAL A 173 -2.00 12.00 0.93
N SER A 174 -0.99 11.54 0.17
CA SER A 174 0.39 11.44 0.67
C SER A 174 1.02 12.79 0.98
N PHE A 175 0.77 13.81 0.15
CA PHE A 175 1.22 15.17 0.45
C PHE A 175 0.60 15.67 1.76
N MET A 176 -0.72 15.53 1.92
CA MET A 176 -1.43 16.04 3.11
C MET A 176 -1.04 15.28 4.39
N LEU A 177 -0.90 13.96 4.33
CA LEU A 177 -0.40 13.16 5.47
C LEU A 177 1.04 13.57 5.82
N SER A 178 1.89 13.85 4.83
CA SER A 178 3.25 14.31 5.07
C SER A 178 3.30 15.68 5.75
N ILE A 179 2.45 16.63 5.32
CA ILE A 179 2.32 17.94 5.98
C ILE A 179 1.79 17.80 7.41
N ALA A 180 0.78 16.95 7.64
CA ALA A 180 0.26 16.68 8.97
C ALA A 180 1.34 16.08 9.90
N LEU A 181 2.17 15.16 9.39
CA LEU A 181 3.31 14.61 10.12
C LEU A 181 4.34 15.69 10.46
N ILE A 182 4.66 16.60 9.53
CA ILE A 182 5.58 17.71 9.80
C ILE A 182 5.04 18.59 10.92
N ILE A 183 3.76 19.00 10.86
CA ILE A 183 3.14 19.86 11.88
C ILE A 183 3.20 19.20 13.27
N LEU A 184 2.84 17.91 13.36
CA LEU A 184 2.88 17.16 14.61
C LEU A 184 4.31 16.98 15.15
N LEU A 185 5.28 16.68 14.27
CA LEU A 185 6.65 16.40 14.67
C LEU A 185 7.46 17.67 14.98
N VAL A 186 7.07 18.82 14.42
CA VAL A 186 7.70 20.11 14.70
C VAL A 186 7.25 20.63 16.07
N ASN A 187 5.97 20.49 16.41
CA ASN A 187 5.44 21.00 17.67
C ASN A 187 5.98 20.20 18.90
N PRO A 188 6.69 20.86 19.84
CA PRO A 188 7.33 20.20 20.98
C PRO A 188 6.33 19.59 21.99
N HIS A 189 5.10 20.11 22.04
CA HIS A 189 4.04 19.60 22.90
C HIS A 189 3.30 18.41 22.29
N LEU A 190 3.21 18.34 20.97
CA LEU A 190 2.44 17.30 20.27
C LEU A 190 3.27 16.09 19.85
N TYR A 191 4.57 16.25 19.56
CA TYR A 191 5.36 15.14 19.00
C TYR A 191 5.59 13.98 19.98
N ARG A 192 5.73 14.26 21.29
CA ARG A 192 5.98 13.20 22.29
C ARG A 192 4.76 12.28 22.44
N PRO A 193 3.53 12.80 22.67
CA PRO A 193 2.34 11.97 22.63
C PRO A 193 2.12 11.31 21.26
N ALA A 194 2.37 12.04 20.17
CA ALA A 194 2.11 11.53 18.84
C ALA A 194 3.02 10.34 18.48
N ILE A 195 4.32 10.37 18.78
CA ILE A 195 5.24 9.25 18.49
C ILE A 195 4.89 7.99 19.26
N ARG A 196 4.32 8.15 20.45
CA ARG A 196 3.86 7.05 21.29
C ARG A 196 2.54 6.46 20.81
N SER A 197 1.71 7.26 20.14
CA SER A 197 0.47 6.81 19.52
C SER A 197 0.73 5.96 18.26
N TYR A 198 -0.15 4.99 18.02
CA TYR A 198 -0.21 4.26 16.74
C TYR A 198 -0.58 5.15 15.56
N ALA A 199 -1.20 6.32 15.79
CA ALA A 199 -1.66 7.22 14.74
C ALA A 199 -0.54 7.68 13.80
N LEU A 200 0.66 7.94 14.33
CA LEU A 200 1.81 8.37 13.54
C LEU A 200 2.33 7.25 12.65
N ALA A 201 2.31 6.00 13.14
CA ALA A 201 2.69 4.83 12.35
C ALA A 201 1.65 4.55 11.24
N ILE A 202 0.36 4.63 11.55
CA ILE A 202 -0.73 4.45 10.57
C ILE A 202 -0.66 5.56 9.51
N CYS A 203 -0.51 6.82 9.91
CA CYS A 203 -0.36 7.96 9.02
C CYS A 203 0.85 7.79 8.07
N THR A 204 1.99 7.37 8.62
CA THR A 204 3.19 7.07 7.82
C THR A 204 2.93 5.94 6.83
N ALA A 205 2.31 4.83 7.26
CA ALA A 205 2.00 3.70 6.39
C ALA A 205 1.05 4.10 5.26
N VAL A 206 -0.07 4.77 5.57
CA VAL A 206 -1.04 5.24 4.58
C VAL A 206 -0.39 6.24 3.62
N GLY A 207 0.45 7.16 4.13
CA GLY A 207 1.19 8.11 3.30
C GLY A 207 2.15 7.42 2.33
N MET A 208 2.83 6.36 2.76
CA MET A 208 3.71 5.56 1.90
C MET A 208 2.92 4.77 0.85
N PHE A 209 1.77 4.19 1.21
CA PHE A 209 0.90 3.51 0.24
C PHE A 209 0.32 4.47 -0.79
N GLY A 210 -0.06 5.69 -0.40
CA GLY A 210 -0.47 6.72 -1.36
C GLY A 210 0.67 7.13 -2.29
N LEU A 211 1.90 7.26 -1.78
CA LEU A 211 3.05 7.65 -2.61
C LEU A 211 3.35 6.55 -3.62
N MET A 212 3.24 5.30 -3.18
CA MET A 212 3.36 4.12 -4.03
C MET A 212 2.28 4.08 -5.10
N GLY A 213 1.02 4.30 -4.72
CA GLY A 213 -0.12 4.35 -5.64
C GLY A 213 0.03 5.43 -6.69
N ALA A 214 0.50 6.61 -6.29
CA ALA A 214 0.83 7.69 -7.21
C ALA A 214 1.96 7.28 -8.17
N TYR A 215 3.07 6.75 -7.66
CA TYR A 215 4.17 6.31 -8.49
C TYR A 215 3.74 5.24 -9.51
N ALA A 216 3.04 4.21 -9.07
CA ALA A 216 2.60 3.10 -9.92
C ALA A 216 1.59 3.56 -10.99
N ALA A 217 0.67 4.49 -10.65
CA ALA A 217 -0.31 5.04 -11.57
C ALA A 217 0.30 6.06 -12.56
N GLY A 218 1.33 6.81 -12.12
CA GLY A 218 1.97 7.85 -12.91
C GLY A 218 3.08 7.35 -13.84
N SER A 219 3.83 6.33 -13.43
CA SER A 219 5.03 5.88 -14.16
C SER A 219 4.77 4.80 -15.22
N THR A 220 3.67 4.05 -15.16
CA THR A 220 3.47 2.91 -16.07
C THR A 220 2.31 3.09 -17.05
N GLN A 221 2.58 2.82 -18.33
CA GLN A 221 1.55 2.84 -19.38
C GLN A 221 0.68 1.58 -19.41
N HIS A 222 1.09 0.49 -18.75
CA HIS A 222 0.31 -0.76 -18.71
C HIS A 222 -0.02 -1.19 -17.29
N LEU A 223 -1.27 -1.59 -17.06
CA LEU A 223 -1.76 -2.07 -15.75
C LEU A 223 -0.96 -3.29 -15.26
N LYS A 224 -0.51 -4.15 -16.18
CA LYS A 224 0.36 -5.28 -15.85
C LYS A 224 1.64 -4.79 -15.15
N THR A 225 2.38 -3.84 -15.74
CA THR A 225 3.61 -3.25 -15.18
C THR A 225 3.40 -2.58 -13.82
N SER A 226 2.24 -1.94 -13.61
CA SER A 226 1.85 -1.39 -12.31
C SER A 226 1.74 -2.47 -11.24
N ILE A 227 1.13 -3.62 -11.56
CA ILE A 227 1.03 -4.78 -10.65
C ILE A 227 2.41 -5.34 -10.31
N TYR A 228 3.35 -5.40 -11.27
CA TYR A 228 4.73 -5.83 -10.98
C TYR A 228 5.45 -4.91 -9.99
N ILE A 229 5.23 -3.58 -10.05
CA ILE A 229 5.83 -2.63 -9.10
C ILE A 229 5.29 -2.88 -7.69
N PHE A 230 3.98 -3.07 -7.54
CA PHE A 230 3.39 -3.42 -6.24
C PHE A 230 3.90 -4.76 -5.72
N ALA A 231 3.99 -5.78 -6.57
CA ALA A 231 4.54 -7.09 -6.21
C ALA A 231 6.01 -7.00 -5.77
N LEU A 232 6.85 -6.27 -6.51
CA LEU A 232 8.25 -6.04 -6.16
C LEU A 232 8.40 -5.36 -4.79
N VAL A 233 7.54 -4.40 -4.48
CA VAL A 233 7.57 -3.70 -3.20
C VAL A 233 7.17 -4.61 -2.05
N VAL A 234 6.12 -5.42 -2.24
CA VAL A 234 5.74 -6.44 -1.27
C VAL A 234 6.92 -7.37 -1.00
N VAL A 235 7.61 -7.83 -2.05
CA VAL A 235 8.84 -8.62 -1.94
C VAL A 235 9.91 -7.88 -1.14
N VAL A 236 10.20 -6.60 -1.44
CA VAL A 236 11.21 -5.81 -0.71
C VAL A 236 10.83 -5.61 0.77
N LEU A 237 9.56 -5.36 1.08
CA LEU A 237 9.09 -5.25 2.46
C LEU A 237 9.24 -6.58 3.21
N PHE A 238 8.97 -7.71 2.56
CA PHE A 238 9.23 -9.04 3.12
C PHE A 238 10.73 -9.31 3.31
N VAL A 239 11.60 -8.87 2.40
CA VAL A 239 13.06 -8.94 2.59
C VAL A 239 13.47 -8.17 3.83
N ILE A 240 13.02 -6.92 3.97
CA ILE A 240 13.35 -6.07 5.12
C ILE A 240 12.86 -6.71 6.42
N ALA A 241 11.63 -7.22 6.46
CA ALA A 241 11.08 -7.91 7.62
C ALA A 241 11.80 -9.24 7.92
N GLY A 242 12.34 -9.92 6.90
CA GLY A 242 13.14 -11.13 7.04
C GLY A 242 14.60 -10.88 7.46
N LEU A 243 15.12 -9.67 7.28
CA LEU A 243 16.44 -9.25 7.75
C LEU A 243 16.46 -8.94 9.25
N ASP A 244 15.31 -8.65 9.86
CA ASP A 244 15.19 -8.50 11.31
C ASP A 244 15.19 -9.89 11.96
N PRO A 245 16.23 -10.26 12.73
CA PRO A 245 16.33 -11.60 13.28
C PRO A 245 15.18 -11.87 14.28
N PRO A 246 14.57 -13.06 14.24
CA PRO A 246 13.51 -13.44 15.17
C PRO A 246 14.06 -13.40 16.61
N GLY A 247 13.39 -12.65 17.49
CA GLY A 247 13.85 -12.43 18.87
C GLY A 247 14.80 -11.24 19.05
N GLY A 248 15.07 -10.48 17.99
CA GLY A 248 15.94 -9.30 18.00
C GLY A 248 17.43 -9.64 17.94
N ALA A 249 18.24 -8.60 17.93
CA ALA A 249 19.69 -8.71 18.05
C ALA A 249 20.14 -8.27 19.45
N TRP A 250 21.24 -8.83 19.95
CA TRP A 250 21.82 -8.40 21.21
C TRP A 250 22.15 -6.91 21.15
N GLN A 251 21.72 -6.15 22.16
CA GLN A 251 21.92 -4.70 22.21
C GLN A 251 23.24 -4.30 22.87
N HIS A 252 23.90 -5.22 23.57
CA HIS A 252 25.18 -5.02 24.25
C HIS A 252 26.05 -6.28 24.11
N SER A 253 27.37 -6.11 24.08
CA SER A 253 28.34 -7.22 24.03
C SER A 253 28.60 -7.79 25.43
N SER A 254 28.78 -9.09 25.53
CA SER A 254 29.22 -9.78 26.74
C SER A 254 30.30 -10.80 26.39
N GLU A 255 30.91 -11.46 27.38
CA GLU A 255 31.90 -12.53 27.11
C GLU A 255 31.37 -13.68 26.24
N TRP A 256 30.05 -13.86 26.16
CA TRP A 256 29.41 -15.01 25.51
C TRP A 256 28.67 -14.66 24.21
N TYR A 257 28.55 -13.37 23.86
CA TYR A 257 27.85 -12.91 22.64
C TYR A 257 28.17 -11.45 22.32
N ASP A 258 28.20 -11.12 21.04
CA ASP A 258 28.44 -9.75 20.55
C ASP A 258 27.15 -8.99 20.25
N ALA A 259 27.19 -7.67 20.48
CA ALA A 259 26.10 -6.77 20.10
C ALA A 259 25.87 -6.84 18.57
N GLY A 260 24.62 -7.02 18.16
CA GLY A 260 24.24 -7.21 16.76
C GLY A 260 24.01 -8.67 16.35
N ASN A 261 24.49 -9.66 17.12
CA ASN A 261 24.19 -11.06 16.82
C ASN A 261 22.71 -11.41 17.11
N PRO A 262 22.06 -12.27 16.29
CA PRO A 262 20.69 -12.71 16.53
C PRO A 262 20.54 -13.44 17.88
N VAL A 263 19.68 -12.95 18.76
CA VAL A 263 19.49 -13.52 20.12
C VAL A 263 19.06 -14.99 20.06
N MET A 264 18.23 -15.35 19.08
CA MET A 264 17.76 -16.74 18.90
C MET A 264 18.85 -17.66 18.34
N HIS A 265 19.84 -17.14 17.61
CA HIS A 265 20.96 -17.93 17.09
C HIS A 265 21.82 -18.45 18.25
N ASP A 266 22.16 -17.58 19.20
CA ASP A 266 23.06 -17.91 20.30
C ASP A 266 22.39 -18.77 21.37
N ASN A 267 21.09 -18.57 21.60
CA ASN A 267 20.35 -19.31 22.62
C ASN A 267 19.81 -20.66 22.11
N ARG A 268 19.33 -20.75 20.85
CA ARG A 268 18.74 -21.96 20.26
C ARG A 268 18.99 -22.09 18.77
N ARG A 269 20.25 -22.32 18.41
CA ARG A 269 20.74 -22.54 17.03
C ARG A 269 19.86 -23.44 16.13
N PRO A 270 19.40 -24.65 16.54
CA PRO A 270 18.58 -25.49 15.65
C PRO A 270 17.22 -24.88 15.31
N ARG A 271 16.62 -24.09 16.22
CA ARG A 271 15.35 -23.39 15.97
C ARG A 271 15.56 -22.18 15.09
N TYR A 272 16.65 -21.44 15.33
CA TYR A 272 17.06 -20.36 14.47
C TYR A 272 17.27 -20.86 13.02
N LEU A 273 17.98 -21.97 12.82
CA LEU A 273 18.19 -22.54 11.49
C LEU A 273 16.88 -23.03 10.85
N ALA A 274 16.03 -23.73 11.60
CA ALA A 274 14.72 -24.18 11.09
C ALA A 274 13.83 -22.99 10.69
N PHE A 275 13.82 -21.92 11.48
CA PHE A 275 13.15 -20.67 11.15
C PHE A 275 13.76 -20.02 9.91
N PHE A 276 15.08 -19.81 9.91
CA PHE A 276 15.78 -19.06 8.87
C PHE A 276 15.66 -19.73 7.50
N TYR A 277 15.94 -21.04 7.43
CA TYR A 277 15.84 -21.78 6.17
C TYR A 277 14.40 -21.87 5.69
N SER A 278 13.44 -22.19 6.57
CA SER A 278 12.04 -22.33 6.13
C SER A 278 11.44 -20.99 5.69
N ASN A 279 11.74 -19.89 6.40
CA ASN A 279 11.31 -18.55 5.99
C ASN A 279 11.96 -18.13 4.67
N SER A 280 13.25 -18.43 4.47
CA SER A 280 13.95 -18.16 3.21
C SER A 280 13.43 -19.00 2.05
N THR A 281 13.11 -20.27 2.29
CA THR A 281 12.49 -21.16 1.30
C THR A 281 11.10 -20.70 0.91
N SER A 282 10.28 -20.29 1.88
CA SER A 282 8.97 -19.66 1.60
C SER A 282 9.13 -18.40 0.76
N PHE A 283 10.06 -17.52 1.12
CA PHE A 283 10.32 -16.30 0.36
C PHE A 283 10.70 -16.56 -1.10
N VAL A 284 11.64 -17.47 -1.34
CA VAL A 284 12.05 -17.86 -2.70
C VAL A 284 10.90 -18.56 -3.43
N ALA A 285 10.15 -19.44 -2.77
CA ALA A 285 8.99 -20.12 -3.34
C ALA A 285 7.89 -19.12 -3.74
N SER A 286 7.63 -18.11 -2.91
CA SER A 286 6.72 -17.00 -3.18
C SER A 286 7.15 -16.20 -4.41
N ILE A 287 8.44 -15.88 -4.55
CA ILE A 287 8.97 -15.23 -5.76
C ILE A 287 8.74 -16.10 -6.99
N VAL A 288 9.03 -17.41 -6.90
CA VAL A 288 8.84 -18.36 -8.00
C VAL A 288 7.36 -18.47 -8.38
N VAL A 289 6.45 -18.54 -7.40
CA VAL A 289 4.99 -18.51 -7.61
C VAL A 289 4.59 -17.24 -8.36
N ILE A 290 5.07 -16.08 -7.90
CA ILE A 290 4.80 -14.80 -8.55
C ILE A 290 5.30 -14.83 -9.99
N ILE A 291 6.56 -15.21 -10.25
CA ILE A 291 7.12 -15.30 -11.61
C ILE A 291 6.31 -16.26 -12.51
N ILE A 292 5.90 -17.40 -11.98
CA ILE A 292 5.10 -18.40 -12.72
C ILE A 292 3.71 -17.86 -13.03
N LEU A 293 3.06 -17.16 -12.09
CA LEU A 293 1.80 -16.46 -12.32
C LEU A 293 1.93 -15.34 -13.36
N LEU A 294 3.10 -14.71 -13.43
CA LEU A 294 3.40 -13.62 -14.36
C LEU A 294 3.66 -14.13 -15.80
N LEU A 295 4.16 -15.36 -15.94
CA LEU A 295 4.37 -16.01 -17.24
C LEU A 295 3.06 -16.67 -17.72
N GLU A 296 2.18 -15.90 -18.35
CA GLU A 296 1.00 -16.45 -19.04
C GLU A 296 1.43 -17.32 -20.25
N TRP A 297 1.34 -18.64 -20.12
CA TRP A 297 1.64 -19.58 -21.22
C TRP A 297 0.38 -19.89 -22.06
N LYS A 298 0.42 -19.53 -23.35
CA LYS A 298 -0.67 -19.72 -24.32
C LYS A 298 -0.88 -21.18 -24.76
N ASP A 299 0.09 -22.06 -24.51
CA ASP A 299 0.06 -23.47 -24.89
C ASP A 299 -0.67 -24.35 -23.85
N LYS A 300 -1.66 -25.14 -24.28
CA LYS A 300 -2.52 -25.98 -23.41
C LYS A 300 -1.73 -26.99 -22.59
N THR A 301 -0.69 -27.60 -23.17
CA THR A 301 0.14 -28.62 -22.50
C THR A 301 1.04 -27.99 -21.44
N LYS A 302 1.68 -26.85 -21.78
CA LYS A 302 2.49 -26.08 -20.83
C LYS A 302 1.64 -25.53 -19.70
N ARG A 303 0.44 -25.04 -19.97
CA ARG A 303 -0.51 -24.55 -18.95
C ARG A 303 -0.83 -25.59 -17.88
N SER A 304 -1.05 -26.85 -18.26
CA SER A 304 -1.31 -27.92 -17.27
C SER A 304 -0.10 -28.21 -16.38
N LEU A 305 1.11 -28.14 -16.95
CA LEU A 305 2.34 -28.35 -16.21
C LEU A 305 2.65 -27.15 -15.30
N THR A 306 2.42 -25.93 -15.80
CA THR A 306 2.53 -24.67 -15.05
C THR A 306 1.60 -24.66 -13.84
N LEU A 307 0.34 -25.07 -13.99
CA LEU A 307 -0.61 -25.16 -12.87
C LEU A 307 -0.19 -26.20 -11.83
N ARG A 308 0.37 -27.33 -12.27
CA ARG A 308 0.89 -28.36 -11.37
C ARG A 308 2.10 -27.85 -10.58
N VAL A 309 3.06 -27.21 -11.26
CA VAL A 309 4.23 -26.60 -10.62
C VAL A 309 3.78 -25.52 -9.63
N LEU A 310 2.89 -24.62 -10.06
CA LEU A 310 2.32 -23.57 -9.21
C LEU A 310 1.69 -24.15 -7.94
N SER A 311 0.82 -25.15 -8.07
CA SER A 311 0.17 -25.81 -6.93
C SER A 311 1.19 -26.45 -6.00
N THR A 312 2.23 -27.10 -6.52
CA THR A 312 3.28 -27.71 -5.70
C THR A 312 4.13 -26.66 -4.98
N THR A 313 4.44 -25.53 -5.64
CA THR A 313 5.24 -24.44 -5.04
C THR A 313 4.45 -23.70 -3.96
N ILE A 314 3.14 -23.48 -4.15
CA ILE A 314 2.27 -22.88 -3.11
C ILE A 314 2.18 -23.79 -1.89
N VAL A 315 2.03 -25.11 -2.08
CA VAL A 315 2.01 -26.06 -0.94
C VAL A 315 3.34 -26.06 -0.21
N LEU A 316 4.46 -26.05 -0.95
CA LEU A 316 5.80 -25.97 -0.35
C LEU A 316 6.01 -24.67 0.45
N ASP A 317 5.52 -23.55 -0.09
CA ASP A 317 5.56 -22.23 0.56
C ASP A 317 4.77 -22.22 1.87
N LEU A 318 3.52 -22.73 1.85
CA LEU A 318 2.68 -22.84 3.04
C LEU A 318 3.32 -23.74 4.11
N LEU A 319 3.91 -24.88 3.72
CA LEU A 319 4.63 -25.76 4.65
C LEU A 319 5.87 -25.09 5.25
N ALA A 320 6.62 -24.35 4.44
CA ALA A 320 7.81 -23.64 4.88
C ALA A 320 7.47 -22.49 5.85
N LEU A 321 6.40 -21.73 5.58
CA LEU A 321 5.86 -20.73 6.53
C LEU A 321 5.41 -21.36 7.84
N LEU A 322 4.84 -22.55 7.77
CA LEU A 322 4.33 -23.26 8.95
C LEU A 322 5.46 -23.71 9.88
N VAL A 323 6.55 -24.22 9.30
CA VAL A 323 7.78 -24.55 10.04
C VAL A 323 8.42 -23.30 10.62
N ALA A 324 8.47 -22.20 9.86
CA ALA A 324 8.97 -20.92 10.36
C ALA A 324 8.12 -20.39 11.52
N TYR A 325 6.80 -20.41 11.39
CA TYR A 325 5.88 -20.00 12.44
C TYR A 325 6.04 -20.85 13.71
N ALA A 326 6.12 -22.18 13.58
CA ALA A 326 6.32 -23.08 14.71
C ALA A 326 7.66 -22.86 15.41
N ALA A 327 8.73 -22.65 14.63
CA ALA A 327 10.07 -22.40 15.15
C ALA A 327 10.20 -21.03 15.85
N GLY A 328 9.55 -19.99 15.31
CA GLY A 328 9.65 -18.62 15.79
C GLY A 328 8.70 -18.26 16.95
N SER A 329 7.49 -18.83 16.98
CA SER A 329 6.44 -18.47 17.96
C SER A 329 6.59 -19.13 19.33
N SER A 330 7.27 -20.29 19.41
CA SER A 330 7.23 -21.14 20.60
C SER A 330 8.38 -20.87 21.57
N ARG A 331 8.09 -20.21 22.69
CA ARG A 331 9.05 -19.98 23.80
C ARG A 331 9.45 -21.27 24.55
N GLY A 332 8.66 -22.35 24.50
CA GLY A 332 8.93 -23.63 25.18
C GLY A 332 8.93 -24.87 24.26
N TRP A 333 9.47 -25.99 24.74
CA TRP A 333 9.33 -27.30 24.06
C TRP A 333 7.88 -27.81 24.11
N LYS A 334 7.16 -27.55 25.21
CA LYS A 334 5.74 -27.92 25.38
C LYS A 334 4.81 -27.16 24.44
N THR A 335 4.99 -25.84 24.28
CA THR A 335 4.18 -25.02 23.35
C THR A 335 4.41 -25.40 21.89
N SER A 336 5.63 -25.84 21.56
CA SER A 336 5.98 -26.35 20.22
C SER A 336 5.17 -27.59 19.84
N VAL A 337 4.90 -28.49 20.79
CA VAL A 337 4.10 -29.69 20.56
C VAL A 337 2.65 -29.32 20.27
N TYR A 338 2.07 -28.34 20.98
CA TYR A 338 0.71 -27.85 20.72
C TYR A 338 0.58 -27.21 19.33
N VAL A 339 1.53 -26.39 18.92
CA VAL A 339 1.52 -25.76 17.58
C VAL A 339 1.64 -26.82 16.49
N VAL A 340 2.55 -27.79 16.63
CA VAL A 340 2.70 -28.91 15.67
C VAL A 340 1.46 -29.80 15.63
N ALA A 341 0.85 -30.09 16.77
CA ALA A 341 -0.39 -30.87 16.84
C ALA A 341 -1.56 -30.15 16.15
N LEU A 342 -1.68 -28.83 16.36
CA LEU A 342 -2.70 -28.01 15.70
C LEU A 342 -2.50 -27.96 14.18
N ILE A 343 -1.25 -27.86 13.73
CA ILE A 343 -0.87 -27.96 12.31
C ILE A 343 -1.34 -29.28 11.70
N ILE A 344 -1.03 -30.40 12.36
CA ILE A 344 -1.43 -31.74 11.89
C ILE A 344 -2.96 -31.86 11.86
N ALA A 345 -3.66 -31.33 12.87
CA ALA A 345 -5.12 -31.34 12.91
C ALA A 345 -5.75 -30.53 11.76
N VAL A 346 -5.20 -29.36 11.43
CA VAL A 346 -5.68 -28.53 10.30
C VAL A 346 -5.43 -29.22 8.96
N LEU A 347 -4.25 -29.82 8.76
CA LEU A 347 -3.95 -30.56 7.53
C LEU A 347 -4.86 -31.78 7.37
N ALA A 348 -5.13 -32.51 8.47
CA ALA A 348 -6.07 -33.63 8.47
C ALA A 348 -7.50 -33.18 8.15
N TYR A 349 -7.95 -32.06 8.73
CA TYR A 349 -9.25 -31.48 8.43
C TYR A 349 -9.42 -31.12 6.94
N ILE A 350 -8.41 -30.46 6.36
CA ILE A 350 -8.40 -30.11 4.92
C ILE A 350 -8.42 -31.37 4.07
N ALA A 351 -7.60 -32.38 4.39
CA ALA A 351 -7.56 -33.65 3.65
C ALA A 351 -8.91 -34.38 3.70
N ILE A 352 -9.57 -34.41 4.86
CA ILE A 352 -10.91 -35.00 5.02
C ILE A 352 -11.93 -34.26 4.15
N HIS A 353 -11.92 -32.93 4.14
CA HIS A 353 -12.83 -32.15 3.30
C HIS A 353 -12.59 -32.36 1.80
N VAL A 354 -11.35 -32.49 1.37
CA VAL A 354 -11.00 -32.79 -0.03
C VAL A 354 -11.47 -34.19 -0.42
N ILE A 355 -11.25 -35.20 0.45
CA ILE A 355 -11.69 -36.58 0.22
C ILE A 355 -13.23 -36.66 0.21
N LEU A 356 -13.91 -36.00 1.15
CA LEU A 356 -15.38 -35.96 1.21
C LEU A 356 -15.98 -35.28 -0.03
N ALA A 357 -15.38 -34.18 -0.49
CA ALA A 357 -15.76 -33.53 -1.73
C ALA A 357 -15.55 -34.43 -2.96
N PHE A 358 -14.47 -35.21 -2.99
CA PHE A 358 -14.19 -36.17 -4.06
C PHE A 358 -15.18 -37.35 -4.06
N LEU A 359 -15.51 -37.89 -2.88
CA LEU A 359 -16.50 -38.94 -2.71
C LEU A 359 -17.93 -38.48 -3.06
N CYS A 360 -18.28 -37.23 -2.76
CA CYS A 360 -19.57 -36.65 -3.17
C CYS A 360 -19.64 -36.28 -4.66
N SER A 361 -18.50 -36.27 -5.37
CA SER A 361 -18.42 -35.92 -6.79
C SER A 361 -18.56 -37.13 -7.73
N HIS A 362 -18.73 -38.34 -7.20
CA HIS A 362 -18.96 -39.55 -8.00
C HIS A 362 -20.38 -40.08 -7.72
N PRO A 363 -21.39 -39.71 -8.52
CA PRO A 363 -22.69 -40.39 -8.48
C PRO A 363 -22.54 -41.78 -9.14
N ASP A 364 -23.11 -42.78 -8.48
CA ASP A 364 -23.21 -44.17 -8.93
C ASP A 364 -23.82 -44.27 -10.34
N ASP A 365 -23.03 -44.74 -11.30
CA ASP A 365 -23.51 -45.16 -12.62
C ASP A 365 -23.72 -46.68 -12.57
N SER A 366 -24.78 -47.13 -11.90
CA SER A 366 -25.26 -48.53 -12.03
C SER A 366 -26.68 -48.73 -11.50
N SER A 367 -27.70 -48.51 -12.35
CA SER A 367 -28.90 -49.39 -12.45
C SER A 367 -29.83 -48.94 -13.59
N GLN A 368 -29.98 -49.80 -14.60
CA GLN A 368 -30.95 -49.70 -15.70
C GLN A 368 -32.32 -50.30 -15.31
N HIS A 369 -33.44 -49.70 -15.76
CA HIS A 369 -34.46 -50.34 -16.61
C HIS A 369 -35.51 -49.32 -17.12
N PRO A 370 -36.10 -49.46 -18.34
CA PRO A 370 -37.09 -48.54 -18.91
C PRO A 370 -38.52 -49.03 -18.63
N GLU A 371 -39.41 -48.11 -18.25
CA GLU A 371 -40.84 -48.38 -18.09
C GLU A 371 -41.61 -47.82 -19.29
N ASN A 372 -42.34 -48.71 -19.98
CA ASN A 372 -43.21 -48.40 -21.12
C ASN A 372 -44.41 -47.54 -20.70
N PRO A 373 -44.98 -46.70 -21.58
CA PRO A 373 -46.24 -46.00 -21.32
C PRO A 373 -47.48 -46.89 -21.59
N PRO A 374 -48.62 -46.68 -20.88
CA PRO A 374 -49.86 -47.44 -21.08
C PRO A 374 -50.76 -46.82 -22.19
N PRO A 375 -51.84 -47.51 -22.63
CA PRO A 375 -52.44 -47.34 -23.95
C PRO A 375 -53.52 -46.25 -23.99
N ILE A 376 -53.70 -45.64 -25.17
CA ILE A 376 -54.92 -44.90 -25.53
C ILE A 376 -55.62 -45.68 -26.64
N GLN A 377 -56.85 -46.09 -26.37
CA GLN A 377 -57.79 -46.72 -27.30
C GLN A 377 -58.57 -45.66 -28.08
N GLU A 378 -58.77 -45.96 -29.37
CA GLU A 378 -59.88 -45.59 -30.29
C GLU A 378 -60.23 -44.11 -30.53
N GLU A 379 -60.06 -43.66 -31.78
CA GLU A 379 -61.20 -43.60 -32.70
C GLU A 379 -60.77 -43.55 -34.17
N ALA A 380 -61.62 -44.13 -35.02
CA ALA A 380 -61.38 -44.48 -36.41
C ALA A 380 -61.78 -43.39 -37.42
N ASN A 381 -61.00 -43.25 -38.50
CA ASN A 381 -61.40 -42.94 -39.89
C ASN A 381 -60.10 -42.59 -40.65
N GLY A 382 -59.71 -43.10 -41.81
CA GLY A 382 -60.42 -43.75 -42.91
C GLY A 382 -59.82 -43.20 -44.21
N GLY A 383 -59.32 -44.06 -45.12
CA GLY A 383 -58.91 -43.69 -46.50
C GLY A 383 -57.39 -43.65 -46.72
N ASN A 384 -56.68 -44.69 -47.18
CA ASN A 384 -56.70 -45.40 -48.49
C ASN A 384 -55.74 -44.80 -49.55
N GLN A 385 -54.95 -45.71 -50.15
CA GLN A 385 -54.09 -45.61 -51.35
C GLN A 385 -52.76 -44.86 -51.20
N GLY A 386 -51.60 -45.34 -51.66
CA GLY A 386 -51.24 -46.52 -52.45
C GLY A 386 -49.91 -46.23 -53.18
N ASN A 387 -49.06 -47.26 -53.33
CA ASN A 387 -47.95 -47.37 -54.31
C ASN A 387 -46.77 -46.38 -54.15
N SER A 388 -45.53 -46.63 -54.57
CA SER A 388 -44.80 -47.78 -55.11
C SER A 388 -43.35 -47.27 -55.30
N PHE A 389 -42.37 -48.13 -55.03
CA PHE A 389 -41.03 -48.24 -55.62
C PHE A 389 -40.27 -47.01 -56.18
N ALA A 390 -39.03 -46.90 -55.69
CA ALA A 390 -37.77 -46.79 -56.44
C ALA A 390 -37.72 -45.88 -57.68
N SER A 391 -36.83 -44.86 -57.64
CA SER A 391 -35.47 -44.95 -58.17
C SER A 391 -34.67 -43.69 -57.88
#